data_AF-A0A5K1CVS1-F1
#
_entry.id   AF-A0A5K1CVS1-F1
#
_cell.length_a   1.000
_cell.length_b   1.000
_cell.length_c   1.000
_cell.angle_alpha   90.00
_cell.angle_beta   90.00
_cell.angle_gamma   90.00
#
_symmetry.space_group_name_H-M   'P 1'
#
loop_
_entity.id
_entity.type
_entity.pdbx_description
1 polymer ?
#
loop_
_entity_poly.entity_id
_entity_poly.type
_entity_poly.pdbx_seq_one_letter_code
_entity_poly.pdbx_strand_id
1 'polypeptide(L)' 'YDRIKPNTWSGAFHCWGKENREAPLRTASPPGVHSGLVSNFEVKTFDGCANPYLGLAAIMAAGIDGLRRKLVLPDPV' A
#
# COMPACT_ATOMS: atom_id res chain seq x y z
N TYR A 1 4.19 -18.05 -1.40
CA TYR A 1 4.11 -16.94 -2.37
C TYR A 1 3.13 -17.20 -3.52
N ASP A 2 2.25 -18.20 -3.43
CA ASP A 2 1.32 -18.51 -4.53
C ASP A 2 0.25 -17.45 -4.79
N ARG A 3 -0.06 -16.64 -3.76
CA ARG A 3 -0.99 -15.51 -3.85
C ARG A 3 -0.38 -14.27 -4.49
N ILE A 4 0.90 -13.98 -4.27
CA ILE A 4 1.56 -12.77 -4.79
C ILE A 4 2.05 -13.08 -6.20
N LYS A 5 1.16 -12.96 -7.19
CA LYS A 5 1.45 -13.15 -8.61
C LYS A 5 0.93 -11.97 -9.44
N PRO A 6 1.50 -11.69 -10.61
CA PRO A 6 0.93 -10.72 -11.53
C PRO A 6 -0.51 -11.09 -11.92
N ASN A 7 -1.37 -10.09 -12.13
CA ASN A 7 -2.77 -10.23 -12.57
C ASN A 7 -3.70 -10.92 -11.56
N THR A 8 -3.36 -10.91 -10.27
CA THR A 8 -4.22 -11.44 -9.18
C THR A 8 -4.61 -10.37 -8.17
N TRP A 9 -4.42 -9.08 -8.49
CA TRP A 9 -4.70 -7.95 -7.60
C TRP A 9 -4.08 -8.08 -6.21
N SER A 10 -2.92 -8.71 -6.12
CA SER A 10 -2.26 -9.06 -4.85
C SER A 10 -1.08 -8.16 -4.50
N GLY A 11 -0.74 -7.17 -5.33
CA GLY A 11 0.43 -6.32 -5.09
C GLY A 11 1.75 -6.97 -5.50
N ALA A 12 1.81 -7.63 -6.65
CA ALA A 12 3.02 -8.33 -7.11
C ALA A 12 4.12 -7.41 -7.67
N PHE A 13 3.80 -6.13 -7.89
CA PHE A 13 4.72 -5.13 -8.44
C PHE A 13 5.27 -4.22 -7.33
N HIS A 14 6.44 -3.61 -7.54
CA HIS A 14 6.99 -2.62 -6.61
C HIS A 14 6.61 -1.20 -7.06
N CYS A 15 5.35 -0.84 -6.86
CA CYS A 15 4.80 0.47 -7.23
C CYS A 15 3.74 0.94 -6.22
N TRP A 16 3.26 2.16 -6.40
CA TRP A 16 2.07 2.66 -5.70
C TRP A 16 1.18 3.40 -6.69
N GLY A 17 -0.11 3.52 -6.39
CA GLY A 17 -1.05 4.14 -7.33
C GLY A 17 -2.35 4.60 -6.69
N LYS A 18 -3.06 5.49 -7.38
CA LYS A 18 -4.40 5.94 -6.96
C LYS A 18 -5.45 5.02 -7.54
N GLU A 19 -6.29 4.44 -6.69
CA GLU A 19 -7.30 3.44 -7.08
C GLU A 19 -6.75 2.20 -7.80
N ASN A 20 -5.43 2.07 -7.93
CA ASN A 20 -4.78 0.97 -8.63
C ASN A 20 -4.88 -0.31 -7.79
N ARG A 21 -5.73 -1.24 -8.23
CA ARG A 21 -5.95 -2.51 -7.53
C ARG A 21 -4.81 -3.51 -7.70
N GLU A 22 -3.92 -3.34 -8.67
CA GLU A 22 -2.72 -4.17 -8.80
C GLU A 22 -1.55 -3.67 -7.95
N ALA A 23 -1.54 -2.38 -7.58
CA ALA A 23 -0.48 -1.81 -6.77
C ALA A 23 -0.48 -2.40 -5.34
N PRO A 24 0.70 -2.74 -4.77
CA PRO A 24 0.81 -3.21 -3.39
C PRO A 24 0.43 -2.12 -2.37
N LEU A 25 0.70 -0.85 -2.69
CA LEU A 25 0.28 0.31 -1.92
C LEU A 25 -0.66 1.13 -2.79
N ARG A 26 -1.91 1.28 -2.36
CA ARG A 26 -2.87 2.11 -3.09
C ARG A 26 -3.51 3.16 -2.19
N THR A 27 -3.80 4.30 -2.76
CA THR A 27 -4.72 5.26 -2.14
C THR A 27 -6.13 4.95 -2.61
N ALA A 28 -7.07 4.91 -1.68
CA ALA A 28 -8.48 4.81 -1.99
C ALA A 28 -9.24 6.08 -1.59
N SER A 29 -10.25 6.40 -2.40
CA SER A 29 -11.16 7.52 -2.31
C SER A 29 -12.59 6.97 -2.51
N PRO A 30 -13.23 6.49 -1.43
CA PRO A 30 -14.56 5.92 -1.48
C PRO A 30 -15.61 6.95 -1.90
N PRO A 31 -16.78 6.50 -2.36
CA PRO A 31 -17.86 7.39 -2.78
C PRO A 31 -18.22 8.39 -1.67
N GLY A 32 -18.25 9.68 -2.00
CA GLY A 32 -18.53 10.77 -1.06
C GLY A 32 -17.31 11.56 -0.58
N VAL A 33 -16.08 11.13 -0.92
CA VAL A 33 -14.87 11.92 -0.69
C VAL A 33 -14.67 12.91 -1.83
N HIS A 34 -14.34 14.17 -1.52
CA HIS A 34 -14.08 15.19 -2.54
C HIS A 34 -12.95 14.75 -3.49
N SER A 35 -13.14 15.02 -4.79
CA SER A 35 -12.16 14.72 -5.83
C SER A 35 -10.79 15.26 -5.44
N GLY A 36 -9.78 14.38 -5.38
CA GLY A 36 -8.41 14.72 -5.01
C GLY A 36 -8.03 14.46 -3.55
N LEU A 37 -8.99 14.19 -2.65
CA LEU A 37 -8.71 13.76 -1.29
C LEU A 37 -8.58 12.24 -1.21
N VAL A 38 -7.49 11.78 -0.60
CA VAL A 38 -7.26 10.38 -0.25
C VAL A 38 -7.81 10.16 1.15
N SER A 39 -8.72 9.19 1.32
CA SER A 39 -9.22 8.85 2.65
C SER A 39 -8.36 7.81 3.36
N ASN A 40 -7.81 6.85 2.60
CA ASN A 40 -7.08 5.73 3.15
C ASN A 40 -5.96 5.27 2.22
N PHE A 41 -4.88 4.79 2.85
CA PHE A 41 -3.84 4.02 2.20
C PHE A 41 -4.06 2.54 2.52
N GLU A 42 -3.95 1.70 1.51
CA GLU A 42 -4.14 0.25 1.64
C GLU A 42 -2.87 -0.50 1.24
N VAL A 43 -2.42 -1.40 2.12
CA VAL A 43 -1.28 -2.29 1.90
C VAL A 43 -1.80 -3.68 1.57
N LYS A 44 -1.73 -4.06 0.30
CA LYS A 44 -2.39 -5.27 -0.24
C LYS A 44 -1.59 -6.56 -0.07
N THR A 45 -0.27 -6.42 0.09
CA THR A 45 0.66 -7.54 0.28
C THR A 45 0.56 -8.16 1.67
N PHE A 46 -0.14 -7.52 2.59
CA PHE A 46 -0.41 -8.05 3.92
C PHE A 46 -1.47 -9.16 3.87
N ASP A 47 -1.15 -10.34 4.39
CA ASP A 47 -2.06 -11.50 4.39
C ASP A 47 -2.33 -12.02 5.80
N GLY A 48 -3.30 -12.95 5.89
CA GLY A 48 -3.75 -13.52 7.16
C GLY A 48 -2.78 -14.52 7.81
N CYS A 49 -1.67 -14.86 7.15
CA CYS A 49 -0.63 -15.70 7.74
C CYS A 49 0.38 -14.87 8.56
N ALA A 50 0.37 -13.54 8.41
CA ALA A 50 1.22 -12.66 9.19
C ALA A 50 0.71 -12.53 10.65
N ASN A 51 1.65 -12.42 11.60
CA ASN A 51 1.31 -11.95 12.93
C ASN A 51 0.86 -10.47 12.82
N PRO A 52 -0.39 -10.13 13.19
CA PRO A 52 -0.93 -8.79 12.96
C PRO A 52 -0.17 -7.71 13.74
N TYR A 53 0.35 -8.03 14.91
CA TYR A 53 1.13 -7.10 15.72
C TYR A 53 2.48 -6.78 15.09
N LEU A 54 3.22 -7.81 14.68
CA LEU A 54 4.52 -7.63 14.02
C LEU A 54 4.38 -6.97 12.65
N GLY A 55 3.36 -7.38 11.90
CA GLY A 55 3.04 -6.82 10.59
C GLY A 55 2.75 -5.32 10.64
N LEU A 56 1.85 -4.91 11.53
CA LEU A 56 1.50 -3.51 11.71
C LEU A 56 2.69 -2.69 12.21
N ALA A 57 3.44 -3.22 13.18
CA ALA A 57 4.64 -2.57 13.70
C ALA A 57 5.69 -2.35 12.61
N ALA A 58 5.91 -3.33 11.72
CA ALA A 58 6.84 -3.22 10.60
C ALA A 58 6.42 -2.13 9.59
N ILE A 59 5.12 -2.05 9.26
CA ILE A 59 4.58 -1.00 8.37
C ILE A 59 4.79 0.39 8.99
N MET A 60 4.48 0.57 10.27
CA MET A 60 4.68 1.85 10.97
C MET A 60 6.16 2.23 11.02
N ALA A 61 7.03 1.28 11.37
CA ALA A 61 8.47 1.51 11.44
C ALA A 61 9.05 1.93 10.08
N ALA A 62 8.65 1.27 8.99
CA ALA A 62 9.07 1.63 7.63
C ALA A 62 8.59 3.03 7.22
N GLY A 63 7.35 3.39 7.56
CA GLY A 63 6.83 4.74 7.32
C GLY A 63 7.59 5.82 8.09
N ILE A 64 7.87 5.58 9.37
CA ILE A 64 8.66 6.50 10.20
C ILE A 64 10.10 6.64 9.66
N ASP A 65 10.73 5.55 9.23
CA ASP A 65 12.07 5.59 8.61
C ASP A 65 12.06 6.43 7.33
N GLY A 66 11.06 6.23 6.46
CA GLY A 66 10.90 7.01 5.24
C GLY A 66 10.77 8.52 5.50
N LEU A 67 10.00 8.90 6.52
CA LEU A 67 9.89 10.30 6.94
C LEU A 67 11.20 10.86 7.49
N ARG A 68 11.90 10.11 8.35
CA ARG A 68 13.20 10.52 8.92
C ARG A 68 14.25 10.75 7.84
N ARG A 69 14.25 9.88 6.82
CA ARG A 69 15.18 9.92 5.69
C ARG A 69 14.71 10.82 4.55
N LYS A 70 13.52 11.43 4.67
CA LYS A 70 12.90 12.28 3.64
C LYS A 70 12.83 11.58 2.27
N LEU A 71 12.47 10.29 2.27
CA LEU A 71 12.33 9.54 1.02
C LEU A 71 11.16 10.10 0.21
N VAL A 72 11.39 10.26 -1.09
CA VAL A 72 10.38 10.73 -2.04
C VAL A 72 9.77 9.51 -2.74
N LEU A 73 8.44 9.45 -2.82
CA LEU A 73 7.78 8.41 -3.59
C LEU A 73 7.99 8.67 -5.09
N PRO A 74 8.16 7.62 -5.92
CA PRO A 74 8.16 7.77 -7.36
C PRO A 74 6.78 8.25 -7.85
N ASP A 75 6.67 8.60 -9.13
CA ASP A 75 5.37 8.92 -9.72
C ASP A 75 4.39 7.74 -9.57
N PRO A 76 3.11 8.00 -9.23
CA PRO A 76 2.12 6.95 -9.08
C PRO A 76 1.81 6.27 -10.42
N VAL A 77 1.54 4.96 -10.37
CA VAL A 77 1.17 4.11 -11.51
C VAL A 77 -0.33 3.85 -11.55
#